data_AF-A0A523ZBD5-F1
#
_entry.id   AF-A0A523ZBD5-F1
#
_cell.length_a   1.000
_cell.length_b   1.000
_cell.length_c   1.000
_cell.angle_alpha   90.00
_cell.angle_beta   90.00
_cell.angle_gamma   90.00
#
_symmetry.space_group_name_H-M   'P 1'
#
loop_
_entity.id
_entity.type
_entity.pdbx_description
1 polymer ?
#
loop_
_entity_poly.entity_id
_entity_poly.type
_entity_poly.pdbx_seq_one_letter_code
_entity_poly.pdbx_strand_id
1 'polypeptide(L)'
;MLFVSLLFLTAGCDRLDDLQPLVLDLIGAGRTPSAPVPDYVVEAVKEVPDQVVDESPVQLRKEAAEILRVLSISSPSQELTDVETRLLEDINLFLDESRLEDSSILLRHVDVANRLLKLVSKKNLQPEVQDAYLQAFIKLLLSDYQVVVLSAGDAEVVVRSARVAGDVISDIGVQAAEKELERTRGLMVALDGAWRRGDVRAGINLLVPAWESSAAVRSVWGLRYEGDYEEDGVIELYELSLGSSPFGTDTDSDGLSDYYEIIVMGHQTMPGVADTDDDGVMDGDEDLDLDGVSNIMERDLGTDPMKLDSDGDGISDLAMVLGENMGSITGDSDGDGLSDESEARMGTDPIHVDSDRDGIYDGQEYHLQTISIDDIGLTIDILGMGDHSQSITVDRMVGAPGFAGNFGQVGDFVIISTELPFQLATIHLTYDETLVPAADELNLRLFLYDEELGQMVMLESPSVDMEANQIRGGTTQLGPIGVLYLPIWLAVNPQ
;
A
#
# COMPACT_ATOMS: atom_id res chain seq x y z
N MET A 1 -15.33 15.63 14.60
CA MET A 1 -16.60 16.38 14.38
C MET A 1 -16.55 17.23 13.10
N LEU A 2 -15.98 16.71 12.00
CA LEU A 2 -15.90 17.42 10.72
C LEU A 2 -15.87 16.48 9.49
N PHE A 3 -16.37 15.24 9.63
CA PHE A 3 -16.41 14.23 8.55
C PHE A 3 -17.82 13.66 8.28
N VAL A 4 -18.86 14.33 8.76
CA VAL A 4 -20.29 13.91 8.59
C VAL A 4 -21.03 14.81 7.57
N SER A 5 -20.34 15.70 6.86
CA SER A 5 -20.99 16.74 6.06
C SER A 5 -21.07 16.49 4.56
N LEU A 6 -20.66 15.32 4.04
CA LEU A 6 -20.68 15.06 2.60
C LEU A 6 -21.78 14.10 2.10
N LEU A 7 -22.54 13.44 2.99
CA LEU A 7 -23.65 12.56 2.61
C LEU A 7 -25.04 13.21 2.64
N PHE A 8 -25.14 14.52 2.93
CA PHE A 8 -26.40 15.19 3.27
C PHE A 8 -27.12 15.95 2.13
N LEU A 9 -26.78 15.77 0.84
CA LEU A 9 -27.27 16.70 -0.21
C LEU A 9 -27.94 16.13 -1.47
N THR A 10 -28.26 14.83 -1.59
CA THR A 10 -28.88 14.32 -2.85
C THR A 10 -30.24 13.62 -2.75
N ALA A 11 -30.79 13.29 -1.57
CA ALA A 11 -32.06 12.56 -1.48
C ALA A 11 -33.18 13.40 -0.84
N GLY A 12 -33.63 14.46 -1.52
CA GLY A 12 -34.85 15.14 -1.11
C GLY A 12 -36.09 14.28 -1.37
N CYS A 13 -36.77 13.78 -0.34
CA CYS A 13 -38.23 13.68 -0.34
C CYS A 13 -38.85 13.36 1.04
N ASP A 14 -39.89 14.12 1.37
CA ASP A 14 -40.87 13.92 2.43
C ASP A 14 -41.87 12.79 2.06
N ARG A 15 -41.90 11.67 2.79
CA ARG A 15 -43.12 11.09 3.45
C ARG A 15 -43.00 9.64 3.91
N LEU A 16 -43.73 9.41 4.99
CA LEU A 16 -43.74 8.30 5.95
C LEU A 16 -44.56 7.05 5.55
N ASP A 17 -44.99 6.89 4.28
CA ASP A 17 -46.03 5.89 3.93
C ASP A 17 -45.52 4.59 3.25
N ASP A 18 -44.22 4.47 2.94
CA ASP A 18 -43.69 3.37 2.10
C ASP A 18 -43.07 2.18 2.85
N LEU A 19 -43.09 2.17 4.19
CA LEU A 19 -42.40 1.16 5.01
C LEU A 19 -43.16 -0.17 5.19
N GLN A 20 -44.32 -0.34 4.55
CA GLN A 20 -45.20 -1.46 4.86
C GLN A 20 -44.79 -2.86 4.38
N PRO A 21 -44.04 -3.10 3.28
CA PRO A 21 -44.24 -4.41 2.67
C PRO A 21 -42.99 -5.33 2.67
N LEU A 22 -41.88 -4.98 3.35
CA LEU A 22 -40.61 -5.74 3.55
C LEU A 22 -40.70 -7.14 4.25
N VAL A 23 -41.89 -7.67 4.55
CA VAL A 23 -42.11 -8.47 5.78
C VAL A 23 -42.16 -10.01 5.65
N LEU A 24 -42.24 -10.60 4.46
CA LEU A 24 -42.57 -12.04 4.23
C LEU A 24 -41.71 -12.79 3.18
N ASP A 25 -40.83 -12.13 2.44
CA ASP A 25 -40.12 -12.78 1.32
C ASP A 25 -38.72 -13.30 1.68
N LEU A 26 -38.07 -12.73 2.70
CA LEU A 26 -36.67 -12.99 3.06
C LEU A 26 -36.35 -14.42 3.57
N ILE A 27 -37.33 -15.32 3.76
CA ILE A 27 -37.09 -16.66 4.34
C ILE A 27 -37.75 -17.82 3.55
N GLY A 28 -38.25 -17.60 2.33
CA GLY A 28 -38.62 -18.71 1.44
C GLY A 28 -39.66 -19.71 1.96
N ALA A 29 -40.64 -19.27 2.76
CA ALA A 29 -41.77 -20.09 3.19
C ALA A 29 -43.12 -19.45 2.84
N GLY A 30 -43.41 -19.25 1.55
CA GLY A 30 -44.77 -18.92 1.11
C GLY A 30 -44.85 -18.16 -0.21
N ARG A 31 -45.70 -18.64 -1.12
CA ARG A 31 -46.01 -17.99 -2.41
C ARG A 31 -46.84 -16.71 -2.18
N THR A 32 -46.22 -15.53 -2.14
CA THR A 32 -46.70 -14.22 -2.67
C THR A 32 -45.79 -13.07 -2.20
N PRO A 33 -45.58 -12.03 -3.04
CA PRO A 33 -44.46 -11.10 -2.90
C PRO A 33 -44.70 -10.09 -1.77
N SER A 34 -43.67 -9.88 -0.96
CA SER A 34 -43.66 -8.82 0.07
C SER A 34 -42.39 -7.96 -0.06
N ALA A 35 -42.44 -7.14 -1.10
CA ALA A 35 -42.12 -5.72 -1.15
C ALA A 35 -40.72 -5.13 -0.87
N PRO A 36 -40.52 -3.89 -1.35
CA PRO A 36 -39.22 -3.42 -1.80
C PRO A 36 -38.29 -3.00 -0.65
N VAL A 37 -36.99 -3.23 -0.86
CA VAL A 37 -35.89 -2.70 -0.06
C VAL A 37 -35.89 -1.17 -0.19
N PRO A 38 -35.65 -0.39 0.88
CA PRO A 38 -35.63 1.06 0.79
C PRO A 38 -34.54 1.56 -0.18
N ASP A 39 -34.87 2.53 -1.04
CA ASP A 39 -33.98 3.04 -2.10
C ASP A 39 -32.61 3.50 -1.58
N TYR A 40 -32.54 4.06 -0.37
CA TYR A 40 -31.27 4.49 0.20
C TYR A 40 -30.35 3.33 0.62
N VAL A 41 -30.90 2.16 1.00
CA VAL A 41 -30.10 0.94 1.25
C VAL A 41 -29.59 0.38 -0.07
N VAL A 42 -30.43 0.45 -1.10
CA VAL A 42 -30.09 0.07 -2.47
C VAL A 42 -28.92 0.92 -2.97
N GLU A 43 -28.97 2.24 -2.78
CA GLU A 43 -27.85 3.14 -3.14
C GLU A 43 -26.59 2.84 -2.30
N ALA A 44 -26.70 2.69 -0.98
CA ALA A 44 -25.54 2.35 -0.15
C ALA A 44 -24.87 1.02 -0.55
N VAL A 45 -25.66 0.00 -0.90
CA VAL A 45 -25.16 -1.31 -1.34
C VAL A 45 -24.50 -1.26 -2.72
N LYS A 46 -24.97 -0.38 -3.61
CA LYS A 46 -24.36 -0.18 -4.94
C LYS A 46 -22.95 0.39 -4.87
N GLU A 47 -22.67 1.21 -3.87
CA GLU A 47 -21.36 1.81 -3.67
C GLU A 47 -20.36 0.81 -3.06
N VAL A 48 -20.84 -0.24 -2.38
CA VAL A 48 -19.95 -1.17 -1.66
C VAL A 48 -18.81 -1.72 -2.52
N PRO A 49 -19.03 -2.22 -3.74
CA PRO A 49 -17.95 -2.78 -4.55
C PRO A 49 -16.88 -1.75 -4.95
N ASP A 50 -17.23 -0.46 -4.95
CA ASP A 50 -16.36 0.64 -5.35
C ASP A 50 -15.80 1.43 -4.15
N GLN A 51 -16.22 1.10 -2.92
CA GLN A 51 -15.61 1.69 -1.74
C GLN A 51 -14.20 1.11 -1.58
N VAL A 52 -13.20 1.95 -1.84
CA VAL A 52 -11.86 1.81 -1.26
C VAL A 52 -12.05 2.06 0.23
N VAL A 53 -12.28 0.99 0.98
CA VAL A 53 -12.48 1.10 2.42
C VAL A 53 -11.12 0.93 3.07
N ASP A 54 -10.55 2.02 3.59
CA ASP A 54 -9.34 2.00 4.42
C ASP A 54 -9.54 1.23 5.75
N GLU A 55 -10.81 1.05 6.15
CA GLU A 55 -11.21 0.33 7.37
C GLU A 55 -11.24 -1.20 7.15
N SER A 56 -10.47 -1.94 7.95
CA SER A 56 -10.47 -3.41 7.94
C SER A 56 -11.83 -4.01 8.33
N PRO A 57 -12.12 -5.28 7.97
CA PRO A 57 -13.38 -5.94 8.34
C PRO A 57 -13.63 -5.93 9.86
N VAL A 58 -12.56 -6.06 10.64
CA VAL A 58 -12.58 -6.00 12.10
C VAL A 58 -12.97 -4.61 12.59
N GLN A 59 -12.40 -3.55 11.99
CA GLN A 59 -12.70 -2.17 12.35
C GLN A 59 -14.17 -1.82 12.07
N LEU A 60 -14.68 -2.19 10.89
CA LEU A 60 -16.09 -2.00 10.53
C LEU A 60 -17.05 -2.65 11.54
N ARG A 61 -16.74 -3.87 11.99
CA ARG A 61 -17.55 -4.58 13.00
C ARG A 61 -17.44 -3.96 14.38
N LYS A 62 -16.26 -3.48 14.79
CA LYS A 62 -16.08 -2.74 16.05
C LYS A 62 -16.92 -1.48 16.08
N GLU A 63 -16.93 -0.72 14.99
CA GLU A 63 -17.74 0.49 14.86
C GLU A 63 -19.23 0.19 14.81
N ALA A 64 -19.65 -0.84 14.07
CA ALA A 64 -21.03 -1.30 14.10
C ALA A 64 -21.47 -1.69 15.52
N ALA A 65 -20.62 -2.39 16.27
CA ALA A 65 -20.88 -2.75 17.66
C ALA A 65 -20.96 -1.51 18.58
N GLU A 66 -20.12 -0.50 18.37
CA GLU A 66 -20.19 0.75 19.13
C GLU A 66 -21.52 1.48 18.90
N ILE A 67 -21.93 1.62 17.64
CA ILE A 67 -23.23 2.22 17.29
C ILE A 67 -24.37 1.46 17.97
N LEU A 68 -24.38 0.13 17.85
CA LEU A 68 -25.41 -0.71 18.48
C LEU A 68 -25.43 -0.59 20.00
N ARG A 69 -24.26 -0.49 20.66
CA ARG A 69 -24.18 -0.29 22.12
C ARG A 69 -24.79 1.03 22.55
N VAL A 70 -24.54 2.12 21.81
CA VAL A 70 -25.14 3.43 22.08
C VAL A 70 -26.66 3.36 21.95
N LEU A 71 -27.16 2.74 20.88
CA LEU A 71 -28.60 2.58 20.65
C LEU A 71 -29.27 1.73 21.73
N SER A 72 -28.59 0.67 22.18
CA SER A 72 -29.09 -0.27 23.19
C SER A 72 -29.35 0.38 24.56
N ILE A 73 -28.73 1.52 24.87
CA ILE A 73 -28.92 2.22 26.16
C ILE A 73 -30.34 2.81 26.27
N SER A 74 -30.95 3.14 25.14
CA SER A 74 -32.25 3.83 25.08
C SER A 74 -33.28 3.10 24.22
N SER A 75 -33.14 1.78 24.09
CA SER A 75 -34.01 0.96 23.25
C SER A 75 -35.49 1.16 23.63
N PRO A 76 -36.37 1.49 22.67
CA PRO A 76 -37.77 1.81 22.95
C PRO A 76 -38.65 0.58 23.20
N SER A 77 -38.08 -0.63 23.21
CA SER A 77 -38.79 -1.86 23.55
C SER A 77 -37.85 -3.03 23.82
N GLN A 78 -38.30 -3.94 24.68
CA GLN A 78 -37.60 -5.20 24.97
C GLN A 78 -37.28 -6.01 23.71
N GLU A 79 -38.19 -6.07 22.73
CA GLU A 79 -37.96 -6.83 21.48
C GLU A 79 -36.78 -6.28 20.65
N LEU A 80 -36.55 -4.95 20.69
CA LEU A 80 -35.37 -4.35 20.05
C LEU A 80 -34.12 -4.69 20.84
N THR A 81 -34.16 -4.52 22.17
CA THR A 81 -33.05 -4.87 23.06
C THR A 81 -32.59 -6.31 22.89
N ASP A 82 -33.53 -7.25 22.75
CA ASP A 82 -33.21 -8.67 22.57
C ASP A 82 -32.48 -8.91 21.22
N VAL A 83 -32.88 -8.22 20.16
CA VAL A 83 -32.24 -8.33 18.83
C VAL A 83 -30.88 -7.62 18.79
N GLU A 84 -30.78 -6.44 19.41
CA GLU A 84 -29.51 -5.71 19.55
C GLU A 84 -28.47 -6.51 20.34
N THR A 85 -28.88 -7.08 21.48
CA THR A 85 -28.03 -7.92 22.32
C THR A 85 -27.55 -9.13 21.51
N ARG A 86 -28.47 -9.77 20.79
CA ARG A 86 -28.11 -10.92 19.96
C ARG A 86 -27.13 -10.55 18.84
N LEU A 87 -27.35 -9.40 18.20
CA LEU A 87 -26.47 -8.92 17.14
C LEU A 87 -25.06 -8.61 17.69
N LEU A 88 -24.99 -7.99 18.87
CA LEU A 88 -23.72 -7.74 19.57
C LEU A 88 -23.02 -9.04 19.97
N GLU A 89 -23.74 -10.07 20.42
CA GLU A 89 -23.17 -11.40 20.68
C GLU A 89 -22.55 -12.00 19.41
N ASP A 90 -23.28 -11.96 18.29
CA ASP A 90 -22.81 -12.52 17.02
C ASP A 90 -21.61 -11.72 16.47
N ILE A 91 -21.58 -10.39 16.63
CA ILE A 91 -20.40 -9.57 16.27
C ILE A 91 -19.19 -9.92 17.14
N ASN A 92 -19.37 -10.03 18.47
CA ASN A 92 -18.26 -10.35 19.36
C ASN A 92 -17.69 -11.76 19.12
N LEU A 93 -18.50 -12.70 18.61
CA LEU A 93 -18.01 -14.03 18.21
C LEU A 93 -17.06 -13.98 17.02
N PHE A 94 -17.24 -13.03 16.10
CA PHE A 94 -16.31 -12.81 14.99
C PHE A 94 -15.03 -12.09 15.44
N LEU A 95 -15.16 -11.13 16.37
CA LEU A 95 -14.01 -10.39 16.92
C LEU A 95 -13.12 -11.27 17.83
N ASP A 96 -13.57 -12.47 18.18
CA ASP A 96 -12.76 -13.53 18.77
C ASP A 96 -12.05 -14.25 17.60
N GLU A 97 -10.84 -13.79 17.28
CA GLU A 97 -10.03 -14.17 16.10
C GLU A 97 -9.81 -15.68 15.93
N SER A 98 -10.03 -16.47 16.99
CA SER A 98 -9.90 -17.94 17.02
C SER A 98 -10.89 -18.72 16.13
N ARG A 99 -11.66 -18.05 15.26
CA ARG A 99 -12.88 -18.60 14.64
C ARG A 99 -13.19 -18.13 13.21
N LEU A 100 -12.23 -17.51 12.51
CA LEU A 100 -12.43 -17.03 11.13
C LEU A 100 -12.73 -18.15 10.11
N GLU A 101 -12.51 -19.41 10.46
CA GLU A 101 -12.75 -20.59 9.61
C GLU A 101 -14.20 -21.09 9.60
N ASP A 102 -15.10 -20.51 10.41
CA ASP A 102 -16.48 -20.97 10.49
C ASP A 102 -17.43 -20.04 9.72
N SER A 103 -17.92 -20.50 8.55
CA SER A 103 -18.95 -19.77 7.76
C SER A 103 -20.14 -19.36 8.61
N SER A 104 -20.50 -20.21 9.59
CA SER A 104 -21.67 -20.00 10.43
C SER A 104 -21.49 -18.85 11.40
N ILE A 105 -20.26 -18.40 11.66
CA ILE A 105 -19.91 -17.24 12.50
C ILE A 105 -19.87 -15.98 11.64
N LEU A 106 -19.24 -16.08 10.47
CA LEU A 106 -19.06 -14.98 9.53
C LEU A 106 -20.37 -14.28 9.16
N LEU A 107 -21.41 -15.06 8.85
CA LEU A 107 -22.68 -14.54 8.32
C LEU A 107 -23.87 -14.77 9.27
N ARG A 108 -23.60 -15.22 10.51
CA ARG A 108 -24.64 -15.49 11.52
C ARG A 108 -25.56 -14.30 11.79
N HIS A 109 -24.95 -13.12 11.73
CA HIS A 109 -25.57 -11.88 12.14
C HIS A 109 -26.46 -11.30 11.04
N VAL A 110 -26.37 -11.76 9.78
CA VAL A 110 -27.18 -11.27 8.65
C VAL A 110 -28.67 -11.41 8.93
N ASP A 111 -29.12 -12.57 9.40
CA ASP A 111 -30.53 -12.81 9.73
C ASP A 111 -30.99 -11.95 10.92
N VAL A 112 -30.12 -11.75 11.90
CA VAL A 112 -30.38 -10.95 13.10
C VAL A 112 -30.45 -9.47 12.75
N ALA A 113 -29.55 -8.99 11.90
CA ALA A 113 -29.50 -7.61 11.43
C ALA A 113 -30.69 -7.29 10.50
N ASN A 114 -31.10 -8.24 9.66
CA ASN A 114 -32.35 -8.16 8.91
C ASN A 114 -33.57 -8.06 9.83
N ARG A 115 -33.61 -8.84 10.92
CA ARG A 115 -34.66 -8.73 11.93
C ARG A 115 -34.65 -7.37 12.64
N LEU A 116 -33.47 -6.80 12.89
CA LEU A 116 -33.31 -5.49 13.50
C LEU A 116 -33.91 -4.40 12.61
N LEU A 117 -33.54 -4.36 11.33
CA LEU A 117 -34.09 -3.41 10.36
C LEU A 117 -35.62 -3.52 10.22
N LYS A 118 -36.16 -4.73 10.30
CA LYS A 118 -37.62 -4.97 10.30
C LYS A 118 -38.32 -4.39 11.53
N LEU A 119 -37.67 -4.38 12.69
CA LEU A 119 -38.21 -3.77 13.91
C LEU A 119 -38.07 -2.25 13.89
N VAL A 120 -36.95 -1.75 13.39
CA VAL A 120 -36.64 -0.31 13.24
C VAL A 120 -37.62 0.35 12.27
N SER A 121 -37.93 -0.28 11.13
CA SER A 121 -38.90 0.21 10.14
C SER A 121 -40.36 0.20 10.63
N LYS A 122 -40.73 -0.76 11.47
CA LYS A 122 -42.09 -0.85 12.03
C LYS A 122 -42.34 0.10 13.19
N LYS A 123 -41.28 0.56 13.84
CA LYS A 123 -41.37 1.45 14.99
C LYS A 123 -41.21 2.89 14.51
N ASN A 124 -42.07 3.77 14.99
CA ASN A 124 -42.01 5.20 14.69
C ASN A 124 -40.87 5.85 15.49
N LEU A 125 -39.63 5.48 15.16
CA LEU A 125 -38.40 5.95 15.79
C LEU A 125 -38.04 7.34 15.29
N GLN A 126 -37.18 8.04 16.04
CA GLN A 126 -36.59 9.29 15.56
C GLN A 126 -35.70 9.00 14.34
N PRO A 127 -35.68 9.87 13.31
CA PRO A 127 -34.87 9.68 12.11
C PRO A 127 -33.39 9.42 12.40
N GLU A 128 -32.83 10.09 13.40
CA GLU A 128 -31.42 9.94 13.81
C GLU A 128 -31.11 8.55 14.36
N VAL A 129 -32.09 7.94 15.05
CA VAL A 129 -31.97 6.58 15.59
C VAL A 129 -32.06 5.54 14.47
N GLN A 130 -32.93 5.77 13.48
CA GLN A 130 -33.04 4.90 12.31
C GLN A 130 -31.77 4.93 11.46
N ASP A 131 -31.19 6.12 11.28
CA ASP A 131 -29.94 6.31 10.57
C ASP A 131 -28.77 5.58 11.25
N ALA A 132 -28.67 5.67 12.58
CA ALA A 132 -27.65 4.94 13.31
C ALA A 132 -27.76 3.40 13.15
N TYR A 133 -28.96 2.82 13.22
CA TYR A 133 -29.13 1.37 12.95
C TYR A 133 -28.74 1.00 11.53
N LEU A 134 -29.03 1.88 10.57
CA LEU A 134 -28.65 1.68 9.18
C LEU A 134 -27.13 1.73 9.01
N GLN A 135 -26.46 2.70 9.61
CA GLN A 135 -25.00 2.79 9.57
C GLN A 135 -24.34 1.53 10.13
N ALA A 136 -24.82 1.02 11.26
CA ALA A 136 -24.35 -0.24 11.80
C ALA A 136 -24.57 -1.40 10.82
N PHE A 137 -25.73 -1.46 10.16
CA PHE A 137 -26.02 -2.51 9.18
C PHE A 137 -25.13 -2.45 7.94
N ILE A 138 -24.93 -1.26 7.38
CA ILE A 138 -24.06 -1.07 6.22
C ILE A 138 -22.63 -1.50 6.56
N LYS A 139 -22.11 -1.09 7.73
CA LYS A 139 -20.77 -1.52 8.18
C LYS A 139 -20.64 -3.04 8.31
N LEU A 140 -21.69 -3.74 8.75
CA LEU A 140 -21.69 -5.20 8.79
C LEU A 140 -21.66 -5.82 7.39
N LEU A 141 -22.47 -5.32 6.45
CA LEU A 141 -22.46 -5.78 5.06
C LEU A 141 -21.13 -5.51 4.36
N LEU A 142 -20.52 -4.34 4.60
CA LEU A 142 -19.18 -3.99 4.11
C LEU A 142 -18.15 -4.99 4.63
N SER A 143 -18.17 -5.27 5.93
CA SER A 143 -17.28 -6.24 6.54
C SER A 143 -17.46 -7.64 5.95
N ASP A 144 -18.70 -8.09 5.75
CA ASP A 144 -19.00 -9.38 5.13
C ASP A 144 -18.46 -9.48 3.71
N TYR A 145 -18.63 -8.42 2.91
CA TYR A 145 -18.05 -8.36 1.58
C TYR A 145 -16.55 -8.54 1.60
N GLN A 146 -15.88 -7.73 2.43
CA GLN A 146 -14.44 -7.68 2.46
C GLN A 146 -13.89 -9.03 2.87
N VAL A 147 -14.49 -9.72 3.84
CA VAL A 147 -14.03 -11.07 4.20
C VAL A 147 -14.21 -12.06 3.05
N VAL A 148 -15.30 -11.95 2.28
CA VAL A 148 -15.50 -12.79 1.08
C VAL A 148 -14.46 -12.46 0.01
N VAL A 149 -14.18 -11.18 -0.24
CA VAL A 149 -13.17 -10.71 -1.20
C VAL A 149 -11.78 -11.19 -0.80
N LEU A 150 -11.39 -10.99 0.46
CA LEU A 150 -10.11 -11.45 1.01
C LEU A 150 -9.96 -12.96 0.88
N SER A 151 -10.98 -13.72 1.32
CA SER A 151 -10.97 -15.18 1.20
C SER A 151 -10.89 -15.67 -0.26
N ALA A 152 -11.49 -14.93 -1.20
CA ALA A 152 -11.35 -15.23 -2.62
C ALA A 152 -9.95 -14.91 -3.16
N GLY A 153 -9.32 -13.82 -2.68
CA GLY A 153 -7.92 -13.50 -2.96
C GLY A 153 -6.97 -14.58 -2.43
N ASP A 154 -7.14 -15.00 -1.17
CA ASP A 154 -6.39 -16.11 -0.57
C ASP A 154 -6.49 -17.38 -1.43
N ALA A 155 -7.69 -17.69 -1.94
CA ALA A 155 -7.91 -18.84 -2.81
C ALA A 155 -7.16 -18.73 -4.16
N GLU A 156 -6.99 -17.52 -4.68
CA GLU A 156 -6.18 -17.28 -5.88
C GLU A 156 -4.70 -17.50 -5.62
N VAL A 157 -4.17 -16.96 -4.51
CA VAL A 157 -2.79 -17.18 -4.07
C VAL A 157 -2.53 -18.67 -3.92
N VAL A 158 -3.37 -19.39 -3.18
CA VAL A 158 -3.22 -20.85 -2.97
C VAL A 158 -3.17 -21.63 -4.28
N VAL A 159 -4.07 -21.36 -5.23
CA VAL A 159 -4.06 -22.09 -6.52
C VAL A 159 -2.83 -21.72 -7.36
N ARG A 160 -2.41 -20.44 -7.34
CA ARG A 160 -1.20 -19.99 -8.02
C ARG A 160 0.01 -20.70 -7.45
N SER A 161 0.21 -20.64 -6.14
CA SER A 161 1.31 -21.27 -5.41
C SER A 161 1.33 -22.79 -5.63
N ALA A 162 0.17 -23.44 -5.56
CA ALA A 162 0.06 -24.88 -5.79
C ALA A 162 0.48 -25.32 -7.21
N ARG A 163 0.33 -24.46 -8.23
CA ARG A 163 0.80 -24.75 -9.59
C ARG A 163 2.32 -24.67 -9.71
N VAL A 164 2.95 -23.77 -8.95
CA VAL A 164 4.41 -23.55 -8.98
C VAL A 164 5.12 -24.64 -8.17
N ALA A 165 4.53 -25.07 -7.05
CA ALA A 165 5.07 -26.10 -6.16
C ALA A 165 5.28 -27.49 -6.81
N GLY A 166 4.75 -27.73 -8.02
CA GLY A 166 5.07 -28.91 -8.83
C GLY A 166 4.83 -30.26 -8.12
N ASP A 167 5.83 -31.15 -8.14
CA ASP A 167 5.77 -32.53 -7.61
C ASP A 167 5.45 -32.63 -6.10
N VAL A 168 5.55 -31.53 -5.35
CA VAL A 168 5.23 -31.46 -3.91
C VAL A 168 3.72 -31.61 -3.68
N ILE A 169 2.90 -31.19 -4.66
CA ILE A 169 1.45 -31.16 -4.57
C ILE A 169 0.83 -32.04 -5.63
N SER A 170 -0.14 -32.87 -5.24
CA SER A 170 -0.80 -33.77 -6.19
C SER A 170 -1.60 -33.01 -7.27
N ASP A 171 -1.41 -33.37 -8.54
CA ASP A 171 -2.16 -32.84 -9.69
C ASP A 171 -3.69 -32.91 -9.53
N ILE A 172 -4.19 -33.94 -8.83
CA ILE A 172 -5.62 -34.12 -8.56
C ILE A 172 -6.14 -33.04 -7.61
N GLY A 173 -5.33 -32.68 -6.61
CA GLY A 173 -5.62 -31.58 -5.69
C GLY A 173 -5.68 -30.25 -6.44
N VAL A 174 -4.70 -29.97 -7.29
CA VAL A 174 -4.67 -28.74 -8.12
C VAL A 174 -5.92 -28.62 -8.98
N GLN A 175 -6.30 -29.68 -9.70
CA GLN A 175 -7.52 -29.67 -10.53
C GLN A 175 -8.80 -29.47 -9.72
N ALA A 176 -8.87 -30.03 -8.50
CA ALA A 176 -10.02 -29.84 -7.62
C ALA A 176 -10.10 -28.39 -7.12
N ALA A 177 -8.96 -27.82 -6.71
CA ALA A 177 -8.84 -26.44 -6.26
C ALA A 177 -9.17 -25.44 -7.38
N GLU A 178 -8.63 -25.64 -8.58
CA GLU A 178 -8.92 -24.80 -9.77
C GLU A 178 -10.42 -24.78 -10.11
N LYS A 179 -11.07 -25.94 -10.04
CA LYS A 179 -12.50 -26.05 -10.29
C LYS A 179 -13.31 -25.24 -9.27
N GLU A 180 -12.92 -25.29 -8.01
CA GLU A 180 -13.59 -24.55 -6.95
C GLU A 180 -13.27 -23.05 -7.00
N LEU A 181 -12.06 -22.67 -7.41
CA LEU A 181 -11.69 -21.28 -7.68
C LEU A 181 -12.52 -20.70 -8.84
N GLU A 182 -12.73 -21.46 -9.92
CA GLU A 182 -13.60 -21.02 -11.02
C GLU A 182 -15.05 -20.79 -10.55
N ARG A 183 -15.54 -21.64 -9.65
CA ARG A 183 -16.84 -21.43 -9.00
C ARG A 183 -16.85 -20.18 -8.12
N THR A 184 -15.79 -19.96 -7.35
CA THR A 184 -15.60 -18.76 -6.52
C THR A 184 -15.67 -17.51 -7.38
N ARG A 185 -14.91 -17.43 -8.48
CA ARG A 185 -14.94 -16.31 -9.44
C ARG A 185 -16.34 -16.06 -9.98
N GLY A 186 -17.04 -17.12 -10.39
CA GLY A 186 -18.43 -17.00 -10.86
C GLY A 186 -19.38 -16.44 -9.81
N LEU A 187 -19.22 -16.83 -8.54
CA LEU A 187 -20.00 -16.31 -7.41
C LEU A 187 -19.66 -14.86 -7.09
N MET A 188 -18.37 -14.48 -7.14
CA MET A 188 -17.92 -13.10 -6.96
C MET A 188 -18.49 -12.17 -8.02
N VAL A 189 -18.45 -12.57 -9.29
CA VAL A 189 -19.08 -11.79 -10.39
C VAL A 189 -20.59 -11.65 -10.17
N ALA A 190 -21.25 -12.70 -9.70
CA ALA A 190 -22.68 -12.64 -9.39
C ALA A 190 -22.98 -11.72 -8.19
N LEU A 191 -22.14 -11.75 -7.15
CA LEU A 191 -22.24 -10.96 -5.93
C LEU A 191 -22.04 -9.47 -6.24
N ASP A 192 -20.93 -9.12 -6.88
CA ASP A 192 -20.64 -7.76 -7.35
C ASP A 192 -21.78 -7.24 -8.23
N GLY A 193 -22.20 -8.04 -9.21
CA GLY A 193 -23.30 -7.67 -10.09
C GLY A 193 -24.63 -7.48 -9.34
N ALA A 194 -24.91 -8.26 -8.30
CA ALA A 194 -26.11 -8.09 -7.48
C ALA A 194 -26.07 -6.75 -6.73
N TRP A 195 -24.93 -6.42 -6.13
CA TRP A 195 -24.76 -5.17 -5.39
C TRP A 195 -24.77 -3.94 -6.27
N ARG A 196 -24.10 -3.95 -7.42
CA ARG A 196 -24.16 -2.86 -8.41
C ARG A 196 -25.57 -2.61 -8.97
N ARG A 197 -26.43 -3.63 -8.99
CA ARG A 197 -27.86 -3.49 -9.35
C ARG A 197 -28.72 -3.07 -8.15
N GLY A 198 -28.16 -3.01 -6.95
CA GLY A 198 -28.85 -2.75 -5.71
C GLY A 198 -29.76 -3.91 -5.26
N ASP A 199 -29.53 -5.12 -5.77
CA ASP A 199 -30.23 -6.33 -5.35
C ASP A 199 -29.58 -6.88 -4.07
N VAL A 200 -29.87 -6.20 -2.96
CA VAL A 200 -29.36 -6.50 -1.62
C VAL A 200 -29.62 -7.96 -1.23
N ARG A 201 -30.78 -8.50 -1.61
CA ARG A 201 -31.18 -9.87 -1.30
C ARG A 201 -30.34 -10.88 -2.06
N ALA A 202 -30.18 -10.69 -3.37
CA ALA A 202 -29.33 -11.56 -4.16
C ALA A 202 -27.89 -11.53 -3.65
N GLY A 203 -27.37 -10.34 -3.32
CA GLY A 203 -26.01 -10.20 -2.78
C GLY A 203 -25.83 -10.92 -1.46
N ILE A 204 -26.73 -10.72 -0.49
CA ILE A 204 -26.69 -11.44 0.81
C ILE A 204 -26.69 -12.96 0.60
N ASN A 205 -27.54 -13.48 -0.30
CA ASN A 205 -27.61 -14.92 -0.57
C ASN A 205 -26.36 -15.48 -1.27
N LEU A 206 -25.50 -14.62 -1.81
CA LEU A 206 -24.27 -14.99 -2.49
C LEU A 206 -23.05 -14.91 -1.58
N LEU A 207 -23.11 -14.22 -0.43
CA LEU A 207 -22.00 -14.12 0.53
C LEU A 207 -21.57 -15.51 1.06
N VAL A 208 -22.51 -16.31 1.59
CA VAL A 208 -22.18 -17.65 2.14
C VAL A 208 -21.62 -18.56 1.06
N PRO A 209 -22.27 -18.74 -0.10
CA PRO A 209 -21.74 -19.62 -1.14
C PRO A 209 -20.38 -19.16 -1.67
N ALA A 210 -20.15 -17.85 -1.81
CA ALA A 210 -18.88 -17.32 -2.28
C ALA A 210 -17.76 -17.64 -1.30
N TRP A 211 -17.97 -17.36 -0.01
CA TRP A 211 -17.01 -17.71 1.05
C TRP A 211 -16.77 -19.21 1.17
N GLU A 212 -17.82 -20.04 1.12
CA GLU A 212 -17.67 -21.49 1.21
C GLU A 212 -16.87 -22.06 0.04
N SER A 213 -17.07 -21.49 -1.16
CA SER A 213 -16.33 -21.89 -2.35
C SER A 213 -14.86 -21.49 -2.24
N SER A 214 -14.55 -20.27 -1.79
CA SER A 214 -13.16 -19.84 -1.61
C SER A 214 -12.46 -20.60 -0.48
N ALA A 215 -13.12 -20.83 0.66
CA ALA A 215 -12.59 -21.63 1.76
C ALA A 215 -12.37 -23.11 1.38
N ALA A 216 -13.19 -23.65 0.47
CA ALA A 216 -13.04 -25.01 -0.02
C ALA A 216 -11.76 -25.20 -0.84
N VAL A 217 -11.20 -24.15 -1.45
CA VAL A 217 -9.89 -24.19 -2.12
C VAL A 217 -8.78 -24.51 -1.11
N ARG A 218 -8.69 -23.76 -0.01
CA ARG A 218 -7.74 -24.02 1.09
C ARG A 218 -7.93 -25.41 1.71
N SER A 219 -9.19 -25.83 1.84
CA SER A 219 -9.55 -27.13 2.40
C SER A 219 -9.08 -28.33 1.57
N VAL A 220 -8.69 -28.14 0.29
CA VAL A 220 -8.12 -29.23 -0.54
C VAL A 220 -6.85 -29.82 0.11
N TRP A 221 -6.04 -28.96 0.70
CA TRP A 221 -4.79 -29.33 1.38
C TRP A 221 -4.86 -29.26 2.89
N GLY A 222 -6.01 -28.84 3.45
CA GLY A 222 -6.20 -28.72 4.89
C GLY A 222 -5.50 -27.51 5.50
N LEU A 223 -5.18 -26.50 4.69
CA LEU A 223 -4.67 -25.20 5.13
C LEU A 223 -5.66 -24.54 6.10
N ARG A 224 -5.13 -23.87 7.11
CA ARG A 224 -5.84 -23.22 8.20
C ARG A 224 -5.22 -21.86 8.47
N TYR A 225 -5.99 -20.83 8.80
CA TYR A 225 -5.36 -19.51 9.02
C TYR A 225 -4.34 -19.51 10.19
N GLU A 226 -4.51 -20.40 11.15
CA GLU A 226 -3.55 -20.62 12.26
C GLU A 226 -2.57 -21.78 12.01
N GLY A 227 -2.62 -22.39 10.82
CA GLY A 227 -1.70 -23.43 10.40
C GLY A 227 -0.35 -22.87 9.97
N ASP A 228 0.64 -23.75 9.91
CA ASP A 228 1.96 -23.54 9.32
C ASP A 228 2.27 -24.82 8.54
N TYR A 229 2.08 -24.81 7.22
CA TYR A 229 2.00 -26.00 6.38
C TYR A 229 3.40 -26.48 5.99
N GLU A 230 4.32 -25.55 5.69
CA GLU A 230 5.73 -25.88 5.50
C GLU A 230 6.54 -26.06 6.80
N GLU A 231 5.97 -25.75 7.96
CA GLU A 231 6.64 -25.79 9.27
C GLU A 231 7.87 -24.86 9.34
N ASP A 232 7.80 -23.71 8.66
CA ASP A 232 8.90 -22.72 8.60
C ASP A 232 8.78 -21.62 9.67
N GLY A 233 7.65 -21.57 10.39
CA GLY A 233 7.37 -20.61 11.45
C GLY A 233 6.52 -19.41 11.01
N VAL A 234 6.15 -19.30 9.74
CA VAL A 234 5.12 -18.36 9.26
C VAL A 234 3.79 -19.09 9.20
N ILE A 235 2.74 -18.48 9.77
CA ILE A 235 1.40 -19.07 9.66
C ILE A 235 0.75 -18.65 8.34
N GLU A 236 -0.11 -19.52 7.80
CA GLU A 236 -0.75 -19.32 6.49
C GLU A 236 -1.54 -18.00 6.38
N LEU A 237 -2.09 -17.48 7.49
CA LEU A 237 -2.73 -16.16 7.47
C LEU A 237 -1.76 -15.04 7.05
N TYR A 238 -0.51 -15.08 7.53
CA TYR A 238 0.48 -14.05 7.20
C TYR A 238 0.97 -14.22 5.77
N GLU A 239 1.32 -15.46 5.37
CA GLU A 239 1.75 -15.77 4.01
C GLU A 239 0.74 -15.29 2.97
N LEU A 240 -0.53 -15.70 3.13
CA LEU A 240 -1.60 -15.34 2.20
C LEU A 240 -1.85 -13.84 2.19
N SER A 241 -1.71 -13.15 3.33
CA SER A 241 -1.89 -11.71 3.41
C SER A 241 -0.81 -10.92 2.68
N LEU A 242 0.39 -11.49 2.55
CA LEU A 242 1.54 -10.90 1.85
C LEU A 242 1.72 -11.46 0.43
N GLY A 243 0.86 -12.41 0.03
CA GLY A 243 0.88 -13.01 -1.31
C GLY A 243 1.91 -14.13 -1.49
N SER A 244 2.54 -14.56 -0.39
CA SER A 244 3.53 -15.63 -0.33
C SER A 244 2.86 -17.02 -0.33
N SER A 245 3.64 -18.07 -0.49
CA SER A 245 3.19 -19.42 -0.80
C SER A 245 3.19 -20.32 0.44
N PRO A 246 2.03 -20.86 0.89
CA PRO A 246 1.95 -21.80 2.02
C PRO A 246 2.40 -23.23 1.64
N PHE A 247 3.25 -23.35 0.62
CA PHE A 247 3.72 -24.62 0.08
C PHE A 247 5.22 -24.61 -0.25
N GLY A 248 5.90 -23.50 -0.02
CA GLY A 248 7.25 -23.25 -0.50
C GLY A 248 7.86 -22.12 0.28
N THR A 249 9.12 -22.31 0.69
CA THR A 249 9.80 -21.42 1.63
C THR A 249 10.40 -20.16 0.99
N ASP A 250 10.30 -20.00 -0.33
CA ASP A 250 10.89 -18.91 -1.12
C ASP A 250 10.00 -18.77 -2.37
N THR A 251 8.99 -17.90 -2.27
CA THR A 251 7.87 -17.84 -3.21
C THR A 251 8.24 -17.23 -4.56
N ASP A 252 9.05 -16.19 -4.56
CA ASP A 252 9.45 -15.44 -5.76
C ASP A 252 10.84 -15.83 -6.28
N SER A 253 11.58 -16.64 -5.51
CA SER A 253 12.85 -17.23 -5.91
C SER A 253 13.97 -16.21 -6.10
N ASP A 254 13.97 -15.14 -5.32
CA ASP A 254 15.09 -14.19 -5.22
C ASP A 254 16.24 -14.70 -4.33
N GLY A 255 15.98 -15.77 -3.56
CA GLY A 255 16.95 -16.41 -2.69
C GLY A 255 16.84 -16.01 -1.22
N LEU A 256 15.95 -15.10 -0.83
CA LEU A 256 15.45 -14.96 0.54
C LEU A 256 14.29 -15.92 0.75
N SER A 257 14.06 -16.31 2.01
CA SER A 257 12.91 -17.17 2.32
C SER A 257 11.75 -16.31 2.81
N ASP A 258 10.51 -16.71 2.55
CA ASP A 258 9.29 -16.05 3.05
C ASP A 258 9.41 -15.71 4.55
N TYR A 259 9.85 -16.67 5.38
CA TYR A 259 10.13 -16.43 6.81
C TYR A 259 11.10 -15.28 7.07
N TYR A 260 12.20 -15.22 6.32
CA TYR A 260 13.25 -14.24 6.51
C TYR A 260 12.75 -12.84 6.17
N GLU A 261 12.02 -12.69 5.07
CA GLU A 261 11.45 -11.41 4.64
C GLU A 261 10.35 -10.92 5.59
N ILE A 262 9.50 -11.84 6.06
CA ILE A 262 8.39 -11.53 6.97
C ILE A 262 8.88 -11.23 8.38
N ILE A 263 9.80 -12.03 8.92
CA ILE A 263 10.16 -12.03 10.34
C ILE A 263 11.48 -11.31 10.62
N VAL A 264 12.48 -11.44 9.73
CA VAL A 264 13.80 -10.85 9.93
C VAL A 264 13.87 -9.45 9.33
N MET A 265 13.53 -9.31 8.05
CA MET A 265 13.51 -8.03 7.32
C MET A 265 12.36 -7.11 7.75
N GLY A 266 11.36 -7.63 8.48
CA GLY A 266 10.23 -6.83 8.96
C GLY A 266 9.48 -6.13 7.83
N HIS A 267 9.32 -6.78 6.68
CA HIS A 267 8.65 -6.27 5.49
C HIS A 267 9.36 -5.12 4.75
N GLN A 268 10.69 -5.01 4.83
CA GLN A 268 11.42 -4.17 3.86
C GLN A 268 11.31 -4.75 2.44
N THR A 269 11.38 -6.08 2.34
CA THR A 269 11.17 -6.85 1.12
C THR A 269 9.80 -7.55 1.17
N MET A 270 9.25 -7.89 0.02
CA MET A 270 7.96 -8.55 -0.10
C MET A 270 8.14 -10.00 -0.58
N PRO A 271 7.67 -11.00 0.18
CA PRO A 271 7.88 -12.44 -0.08
C PRO A 271 7.10 -13.01 -1.26
N GLY A 272 6.71 -12.19 -2.22
CA GLY A 272 6.07 -12.63 -3.45
C GLY A 272 6.45 -11.75 -4.62
N VAL A 273 7.48 -10.93 -4.46
CA VAL A 273 8.01 -9.95 -5.41
C VAL A 273 9.53 -9.98 -5.31
N ALA A 274 10.18 -10.68 -6.24
CA ALA A 274 11.64 -10.89 -6.25
C ALA A 274 12.51 -9.62 -6.35
N ASP A 275 11.89 -8.45 -6.57
CA ASP A 275 12.49 -7.13 -6.77
C ASP A 275 11.41 -6.14 -6.33
N THR A 276 11.37 -5.87 -5.02
CA THR A 276 10.28 -5.18 -4.33
C THR A 276 10.18 -3.72 -4.73
N ASP A 277 11.31 -3.07 -5.03
CA ASP A 277 11.37 -1.66 -5.40
C ASP A 277 11.53 -1.41 -6.92
N ASP A 278 11.63 -2.48 -7.73
CA ASP A 278 11.75 -2.47 -9.19
C ASP A 278 12.99 -1.70 -9.68
N ASP A 279 14.08 -1.73 -8.91
CA ASP A 279 15.36 -1.10 -9.27
C ASP A 279 16.22 -1.99 -10.20
N GLY A 280 15.85 -3.27 -10.36
CA GLY A 280 16.50 -4.25 -11.21
C GLY A 280 17.53 -5.14 -10.50
N VAL A 281 17.71 -4.98 -9.20
CA VAL A 281 18.41 -5.88 -8.27
C VAL A 281 17.35 -6.75 -7.59
N MET A 282 17.67 -8.04 -7.38
CA MET A 282 16.74 -8.91 -6.65
C MET A 282 16.88 -8.66 -5.15
N ASP A 283 15.81 -8.74 -4.36
CA ASP A 283 15.83 -8.43 -2.92
C ASP A 283 16.91 -9.24 -2.17
N GLY A 284 17.19 -10.48 -2.57
CA GLY A 284 18.28 -11.27 -1.99
C GLY A 284 19.70 -10.76 -2.31
N ASP A 285 19.89 -10.11 -3.45
CA ASP A 285 21.16 -9.55 -3.91
C ASP A 285 21.34 -8.07 -3.51
N GLU A 286 20.29 -7.42 -2.99
CA GLU A 286 20.35 -6.06 -2.42
C GLU A 286 21.24 -5.98 -1.18
N ASP A 287 21.62 -4.75 -0.81
CA ASP A 287 22.42 -4.38 0.36
C ASP A 287 21.68 -3.22 1.06
N LEU A 288 20.77 -3.57 1.97
CA LEU A 288 19.78 -2.63 2.52
C LEU A 288 20.39 -1.62 3.50
N ASP A 289 21.48 -1.97 4.18
CA ASP A 289 22.15 -1.10 5.15
C ASP A 289 23.43 -0.44 4.63
N LEU A 290 23.82 -0.79 3.39
CA LEU A 290 24.93 -0.24 2.62
C LEU A 290 26.30 -0.55 3.22
N ASP A 291 26.45 -1.69 3.89
CA ASP A 291 27.73 -2.15 4.44
C ASP A 291 28.60 -2.89 3.41
N GLY A 292 28.06 -3.22 2.24
CA GLY A 292 28.72 -3.94 1.17
C GLY A 292 28.57 -5.47 1.21
N VAL A 293 27.70 -6.00 2.08
CA VAL A 293 27.28 -7.41 2.17
C VAL A 293 25.83 -7.50 1.73
N SER A 294 25.52 -8.39 0.78
CA SER A 294 24.14 -8.54 0.33
C SER A 294 23.26 -9.27 1.35
N ASN A 295 21.97 -8.98 1.34
CA ASN A 295 20.93 -9.57 2.19
C ASN A 295 21.04 -11.10 2.31
N ILE A 296 21.27 -11.80 1.19
CA ILE A 296 21.43 -13.27 1.19
C ILE A 296 22.72 -13.73 1.86
N MET A 297 23.81 -12.97 1.73
CA MET A 297 25.10 -13.26 2.35
C MET A 297 25.02 -13.00 3.85
N GLU A 298 24.35 -11.93 4.26
CA GLU A 298 24.11 -11.62 5.66
C GLU A 298 23.28 -12.67 6.38
N ARG A 299 22.20 -13.15 5.73
CA ARG A 299 21.46 -14.33 6.20
C ARG A 299 22.39 -15.52 6.45
N ASP A 300 23.30 -15.80 5.52
CA ASP A 300 24.23 -16.93 5.61
C ASP A 300 25.29 -16.73 6.71
N LEU A 301 25.64 -15.48 7.03
CA LEU A 301 26.55 -15.09 8.11
C LEU A 301 25.85 -15.01 9.48
N GLY A 302 24.52 -14.86 9.48
CA GLY A 302 23.72 -14.61 10.68
C GLY A 302 23.81 -13.16 11.18
N THR A 303 24.08 -12.22 10.26
CA THR A 303 24.03 -10.77 10.48
C THR A 303 22.62 -10.25 10.13
N ASP A 304 22.34 -9.01 10.51
CA ASP A 304 21.08 -8.32 10.42
C ASP A 304 21.14 -7.33 9.25
N PRO A 305 20.43 -7.57 8.15
CA PRO A 305 20.55 -6.81 6.90
C PRO A 305 20.04 -5.37 6.96
N MET A 306 19.61 -4.95 8.14
CA MET A 306 19.22 -3.58 8.41
C MET A 306 20.24 -2.86 9.29
N LYS A 307 21.40 -3.47 9.55
CA LYS A 307 22.42 -2.99 10.48
C LYS A 307 23.82 -3.33 9.99
N LEU A 308 24.46 -2.26 9.52
CA LEU A 308 25.87 -2.21 9.18
C LEU A 308 26.80 -2.86 10.22
N ASP A 309 26.46 -2.76 11.51
CA ASP A 309 27.07 -3.55 12.59
C ASP A 309 25.99 -4.27 13.41
N SER A 310 25.79 -5.56 13.08
CA SER A 310 24.78 -6.41 13.68
C SER A 310 24.92 -6.62 15.19
N ASP A 311 26.15 -6.74 15.70
CA ASP A 311 26.40 -7.07 17.10
C ASP A 311 26.79 -5.87 17.97
N GLY A 312 27.01 -4.72 17.32
CA GLY A 312 27.26 -3.42 17.92
C GLY A 312 28.61 -3.33 18.61
N ASP A 313 29.61 -4.09 18.17
CA ASP A 313 30.96 -4.08 18.74
C ASP A 313 31.90 -3.02 18.12
N GLY A 314 31.43 -2.31 17.09
CA GLY A 314 32.14 -1.26 16.37
C GLY A 314 32.89 -1.77 15.13
N ILE A 315 32.58 -2.98 14.66
CA ILE A 315 33.13 -3.60 13.45
C ILE A 315 31.95 -3.90 12.53
N SER A 316 31.97 -3.39 11.30
CA SER A 316 30.90 -3.71 10.35
C SER A 316 30.84 -5.19 10.00
N ASP A 317 29.68 -5.65 9.53
CA ASP A 317 29.52 -7.03 9.10
C ASP A 317 30.45 -7.37 7.92
N LEU A 318 30.62 -6.45 6.97
CA LEU A 318 31.67 -6.53 5.95
C LEU A 318 33.08 -6.67 6.56
N ALA A 319 33.39 -5.93 7.63
CA ALA A 319 34.68 -6.01 8.32
C ALA A 319 34.90 -7.35 9.01
N MET A 320 33.85 -7.95 9.55
CA MET A 320 33.92 -9.30 10.08
C MET A 320 34.26 -10.31 8.98
N VAL A 321 33.73 -10.13 7.76
CA VAL A 321 33.97 -11.02 6.61
C VAL A 321 35.39 -10.88 6.05
N LEU A 322 35.86 -9.65 5.85
CA LEU A 322 37.12 -9.37 5.15
C LEU A 322 38.35 -9.29 6.09
N GLY A 323 38.13 -8.98 7.37
CA GLY A 323 39.17 -8.82 8.38
C GLY A 323 40.23 -7.77 8.02
N GLU A 324 41.49 -8.01 8.42
CA GLU A 324 42.60 -7.04 8.24
C GLU A 324 42.93 -6.67 6.77
N ASN A 325 42.34 -7.34 5.78
CA ASN A 325 42.55 -7.04 4.38
C ASN A 325 41.47 -6.13 3.78
N MET A 326 40.42 -5.76 4.52
CA MET A 326 39.29 -5.00 4.01
C MET A 326 39.74 -3.75 3.23
N GLY A 327 40.39 -2.78 3.88
CA GLY A 327 40.79 -1.54 3.21
C GLY A 327 41.69 -1.74 1.99
N SER A 328 42.41 -2.86 1.89
CA SER A 328 43.18 -3.19 0.68
C SER A 328 42.32 -3.76 -0.46
N ILE A 329 41.15 -4.30 -0.17
CA ILE A 329 40.22 -4.93 -1.12
C ILE A 329 39.14 -3.95 -1.55
N THR A 330 38.51 -3.26 -0.60
CA THR A 330 37.37 -2.35 -0.80
C THR A 330 37.84 -0.93 -1.08
N GLY A 331 38.97 -0.50 -0.49
CA GLY A 331 39.34 0.91 -0.45
C GLY A 331 38.57 1.72 0.61
N ASP A 332 37.89 1.01 1.51
CA ASP A 332 37.20 1.49 2.70
C ASP A 332 37.87 0.78 3.89
N SER A 333 38.58 1.55 4.71
CA SER A 333 39.52 1.02 5.71
C SER A 333 38.89 0.68 7.05
N ASP A 334 37.73 1.24 7.39
CA ASP A 334 36.99 0.94 8.61
C ASP A 334 35.64 0.26 8.37
N GLY A 335 35.16 0.25 7.12
CA GLY A 335 34.04 -0.55 6.68
C GLY A 335 32.69 0.09 6.96
N ASP A 336 32.62 1.41 6.97
CA ASP A 336 31.42 2.15 7.31
C ASP A 336 30.51 2.46 6.10
N GLY A 337 30.87 1.94 4.92
CA GLY A 337 30.16 2.15 3.66
C GLY A 337 30.69 3.33 2.84
N LEU A 338 31.63 4.13 3.36
CA LEU A 338 32.34 5.17 2.61
C LEU A 338 33.76 4.72 2.27
N SER A 339 34.16 4.92 1.01
CA SER A 339 35.58 4.74 0.67
C SER A 339 36.47 5.77 1.35
N ASP A 340 37.73 5.42 1.63
CA ASP A 340 38.75 6.33 2.20
C ASP A 340 38.82 7.67 1.42
N GLU A 341 38.59 7.60 0.10
CA GLU A 341 38.57 8.78 -0.77
C GLU A 341 37.30 9.63 -0.61
N SER A 342 36.15 9.00 -0.39
CA SER A 342 34.86 9.64 -0.10
C SER A 342 34.89 10.35 1.25
N GLU A 343 35.40 9.67 2.26
CA GLU A 343 35.56 10.24 3.59
C GLU A 343 36.49 11.45 3.60
N ALA A 344 37.61 11.38 2.88
CA ALA A 344 38.50 12.51 2.71
C ALA A 344 37.82 13.73 2.04
N ARG A 345 36.79 13.51 1.20
CA ARG A 345 35.98 14.59 0.60
C ARG A 345 34.93 15.12 1.58
N MET A 346 34.30 14.25 2.36
CA MET A 346 33.24 14.59 3.31
C MET A 346 33.77 15.17 4.62
N GLY A 347 35.04 14.92 4.93
CA GLY A 347 35.72 15.39 6.14
C GLY A 347 35.59 14.45 7.33
N THR A 348 35.27 13.18 7.08
CA THR A 348 35.25 12.08 8.04
C THR A 348 36.64 11.41 8.12
N ASP A 349 36.84 10.50 9.07
CA ASP A 349 38.12 9.88 9.41
C ASP A 349 38.19 8.42 8.92
N PRO A 350 39.03 8.09 7.90
CA PRO A 350 39.08 6.79 7.23
C PRO A 350 39.48 5.56 8.04
N ILE A 351 39.51 5.65 9.35
CA ILE A 351 39.86 4.56 10.25
C ILE A 351 38.93 4.52 11.48
N HIS A 352 37.86 5.31 11.47
CA HIS A 352 36.83 5.37 12.49
C HIS A 352 35.44 5.45 11.85
N VAL A 353 34.69 4.34 11.91
CA VAL A 353 33.32 4.21 11.39
C VAL A 353 32.31 5.27 11.83
N ASP A 354 32.62 6.01 12.91
CA ASP A 354 31.81 7.09 13.46
C ASP A 354 32.78 8.19 13.93
N SER A 355 33.01 9.15 13.04
CA SER A 355 34.01 10.20 13.20
C SER A 355 33.71 11.14 14.37
N ASP A 356 32.43 11.43 14.59
CA ASP A 356 31.99 12.43 15.56
C ASP A 356 31.47 11.83 16.89
N ARG A 357 31.28 10.50 16.90
CA ARG A 357 30.91 9.63 18.02
C ARG A 357 29.51 9.87 18.55
N ASP A 358 28.58 10.19 17.67
CA ASP A 358 27.18 10.35 18.01
C ASP A 358 26.37 9.04 17.97
N GLY A 359 26.97 7.97 17.42
CA GLY A 359 26.41 6.62 17.32
C GLY A 359 25.77 6.31 15.97
N ILE A 360 25.92 7.18 14.97
CA ILE A 360 25.57 6.92 13.56
C ILE A 360 26.89 6.78 12.79
N TYR A 361 26.98 5.79 11.90
CA TYR A 361 28.21 5.60 11.12
C TYR A 361 28.29 6.62 9.99
N ASP A 362 29.49 7.04 9.59
CA ASP A 362 29.62 8.17 8.68
C ASP A 362 28.96 7.88 7.31
N GLY A 363 28.99 6.63 6.83
CA GLY A 363 28.24 6.20 5.65
C GLY A 363 26.72 6.21 5.79
N GLN A 364 26.19 6.09 7.01
CA GLN A 364 24.76 6.18 7.32
C GLN A 364 24.28 7.60 7.67
N GLU A 365 25.21 8.55 7.77
CA GLU A 365 24.89 9.94 8.06
C GLU A 365 24.45 10.72 6.82
N TYR A 366 23.62 11.75 7.04
CA TYR A 366 23.23 12.68 5.99
C TYR A 366 24.28 13.77 5.80
N HIS A 367 25.03 13.69 4.70
CA HIS A 367 26.05 14.66 4.34
C HIS A 367 25.56 15.66 3.29
N LEU A 368 25.87 16.94 3.50
CA LEU A 368 25.66 17.96 2.46
C LEU A 368 26.82 17.91 1.47
N GLN A 369 26.51 17.57 0.22
CA GLN A 369 27.46 17.42 -0.87
C GLN A 369 27.16 18.41 -1.98
N THR A 370 28.19 19.07 -2.51
CA THR A 370 28.06 19.96 -3.67
C THR A 370 28.73 19.32 -4.88
N ILE A 371 27.93 18.96 -5.87
CA ILE A 371 28.37 18.26 -7.09
C ILE A 371 28.25 19.23 -8.25
N SER A 372 29.34 19.48 -8.96
CA SER A 372 29.38 20.41 -10.10
C SER A 372 29.75 19.69 -11.39
N ILE A 373 28.90 19.82 -12.40
CA ILE A 373 29.06 19.23 -13.72
C ILE A 373 29.18 20.38 -14.73
N ASP A 374 30.42 20.86 -14.87
CA ASP A 374 30.75 22.08 -15.62
C ASP A 374 30.31 22.01 -17.09
N ASP A 375 30.35 20.84 -17.71
CA ASP A 375 30.04 20.65 -19.14
C ASP A 375 28.60 21.02 -19.52
N ILE A 376 27.69 21.04 -18.55
CA ILE A 376 26.26 21.40 -18.70
C ILE A 376 25.84 22.56 -17.80
N GLY A 377 26.78 23.15 -17.04
CA GLY A 377 26.48 24.23 -16.10
C GLY A 377 25.43 23.81 -15.06
N LEU A 378 25.56 22.59 -14.53
CA LEU A 378 24.71 22.04 -13.47
C LEU A 378 25.52 21.97 -12.18
N THR A 379 24.97 22.52 -11.10
CA THR A 379 25.45 22.28 -9.74
C THR A 379 24.31 21.72 -8.92
N ILE A 380 24.58 20.74 -8.06
CA ILE A 380 23.61 20.11 -7.18
C ILE A 380 24.16 20.21 -5.77
N ASP A 381 23.41 20.85 -4.87
CA ASP A 381 23.64 20.71 -3.44
C ASP A 381 22.67 19.66 -2.91
N ILE A 382 23.16 18.48 -2.53
CA ILE A 382 22.35 17.34 -2.08
C ILE A 382 22.64 17.02 -0.63
N LEU A 383 21.59 16.82 0.17
CA LEU A 383 21.66 16.29 1.52
C LEU A 383 21.15 14.85 1.48
N GLY A 384 22.05 13.89 1.59
CA GLY A 384 21.74 12.47 1.50
C GLY A 384 22.85 11.59 2.07
N MET A 385 22.59 10.27 2.11
CA MET A 385 23.48 9.27 2.68
C MET A 385 24.44 8.75 1.60
N GLY A 386 25.63 8.28 2.00
CA GLY A 386 26.66 7.81 1.08
C GLY A 386 27.26 8.90 0.19
N ASP A 387 28.05 8.50 -0.83
CA ASP A 387 28.74 9.42 -1.74
C ASP A 387 27.99 9.66 -3.07
N HIS A 388 27.13 10.68 -3.09
CA HIS A 388 26.41 11.10 -4.28
C HIS A 388 27.32 11.61 -5.40
N SER A 389 28.58 11.99 -5.13
CA SER A 389 29.50 12.39 -6.19
C SER A 389 29.89 11.24 -7.14
N GLN A 390 29.72 9.99 -6.69
CA GLN A 390 29.91 8.79 -7.49
C GLN A 390 28.59 8.20 -7.99
N SER A 391 27.49 8.35 -7.25
CA SER A 391 26.17 7.78 -7.60
C SER A 391 25.35 8.63 -8.59
N ILE A 392 25.53 9.96 -8.59
CA ILE A 392 24.74 10.82 -9.49
C ILE A 392 25.11 10.56 -10.95
N THR A 393 24.10 10.19 -11.72
CA THR A 393 24.15 10.08 -13.18
C THR A 393 23.38 11.24 -13.81
N VAL A 394 23.95 11.81 -14.89
CA VAL A 394 23.31 12.91 -15.62
C VAL A 394 23.35 12.69 -17.12
N ASP A 395 22.17 12.60 -17.71
CA ASP A 395 21.99 12.44 -19.14
C ASP A 395 21.36 13.67 -19.78
N ARG A 396 21.94 14.12 -20.91
CA ARG A 396 21.36 15.21 -21.70
C ARG A 396 20.15 14.71 -22.48
N MET A 397 19.03 15.40 -22.36
CA MET A 397 17.85 15.12 -23.16
C MET A 397 17.75 16.01 -24.38
N VAL A 398 17.47 15.40 -25.52
CA VAL A 398 17.02 16.12 -26.71
C VAL A 398 15.49 16.17 -26.69
N GLY A 399 14.95 17.10 -25.91
CA GLY A 399 13.50 17.26 -25.67
C GLY A 399 12.97 16.35 -24.56
N ALA A 400 12.01 16.85 -23.78
CA ALA A 400 11.43 16.13 -22.64
C ALA A 400 10.19 15.31 -23.04
N PRO A 401 10.00 14.06 -22.53
CA PRO A 401 8.73 13.35 -22.54
C PRO A 401 7.61 14.26 -22.04
N GLY A 402 6.45 14.21 -22.71
CA GLY A 402 5.33 15.11 -22.41
C GLY A 402 5.37 16.46 -23.13
N PHE A 403 6.46 16.83 -23.82
CA PHE A 403 6.51 18.03 -24.67
C PHE A 403 6.54 17.72 -26.16
N ALA A 404 5.53 18.19 -26.88
CA ALA A 404 5.66 18.46 -28.31
C ALA A 404 6.12 19.92 -28.50
N GLY A 405 7.43 20.18 -28.67
CA GLY A 405 7.93 21.43 -29.23
C GLY A 405 8.63 22.43 -28.30
N ASN A 406 9.02 22.06 -27.08
CA ASN A 406 9.92 22.82 -26.19
C ASN A 406 9.51 24.30 -25.97
N PHE A 407 8.22 24.56 -25.76
CA PHE A 407 7.71 25.94 -25.68
C PHE A 407 8.22 26.66 -24.43
N GLY A 408 9.01 27.71 -24.66
CA GLY A 408 9.58 28.53 -23.58
C GLY A 408 10.85 27.95 -22.97
N GLN A 409 11.44 26.92 -23.56
CA GLN A 409 12.73 26.39 -23.11
C GLN A 409 13.81 27.46 -23.28
N VAL A 410 14.55 27.72 -22.20
CA VAL A 410 15.67 28.67 -22.18
C VAL A 410 17.00 28.02 -21.75
N GLY A 411 17.01 26.71 -21.48
CA GLY A 411 18.20 25.93 -21.14
C GLY A 411 18.02 24.46 -21.52
N ASP A 412 19.07 23.65 -21.45
CA ASP A 412 19.00 22.22 -21.76
C ASP A 412 18.12 21.47 -20.76
N PHE A 413 17.50 20.37 -21.22
CA PHE A 413 16.87 19.40 -20.34
C PHE A 413 17.91 18.33 -19.98
N VAL A 414 17.92 17.94 -18.71
CA VAL A 414 18.79 16.90 -18.19
C VAL A 414 17.98 15.93 -17.36
N ILE A 415 18.33 14.65 -17.40
CA ILE A 415 17.85 13.64 -16.45
C ILE A 415 18.91 13.54 -15.39
N ILE A 416 18.51 13.70 -14.13
CA ILE A 416 19.38 13.48 -12.97
C ILE A 416 18.81 12.28 -12.23
N SER A 417 19.65 11.30 -11.92
CA SER A 417 19.28 10.12 -11.15
C SER A 417 20.40 9.75 -10.17
N THR A 418 20.01 9.12 -9.07
CA THR A 418 20.90 8.61 -8.01
C THR A 418 20.24 7.35 -7.45
N GLU A 419 21.05 6.39 -7.06
CA GLU A 419 20.61 5.16 -6.37
C GLU A 419 20.65 5.37 -4.85
N LEU A 420 21.48 6.30 -4.37
CA LEU A 420 21.57 6.61 -2.94
C LEU A 420 20.38 7.43 -2.41
N PRO A 421 19.91 7.15 -1.18
CA PRO A 421 18.81 7.88 -0.58
C PRO A 421 19.20 9.32 -0.20
N PHE A 422 18.28 10.26 -0.40
CA PHE A 422 18.50 11.67 -0.06
C PHE A 422 17.24 12.34 0.48
N GLN A 423 17.43 13.35 1.32
CA GLN A 423 16.34 14.12 1.93
C GLN A 423 15.94 15.34 1.11
N LEU A 424 16.93 16.04 0.54
CA LEU A 424 16.71 17.28 -0.20
C LEU A 424 17.83 17.52 -1.20
N ALA A 425 17.47 17.93 -2.41
CA ALA A 425 18.41 18.43 -3.41
C ALA A 425 18.05 19.86 -3.82
N THR A 426 19.05 20.73 -3.94
CA THR A 426 18.93 22.05 -4.55
C THR A 426 19.66 22.02 -5.88
N ILE A 427 18.89 22.08 -6.98
CA ILE A 427 19.42 22.06 -8.33
C ILE A 427 19.71 23.48 -8.77
N HIS A 428 20.91 23.75 -9.26
CA HIS A 428 21.33 24.99 -9.89
C HIS A 428 21.63 24.71 -11.36
N LEU A 429 20.84 25.30 -12.26
CA LEU A 429 20.97 25.12 -13.71
C LEU A 429 21.26 26.46 -14.37
N THR A 430 22.22 26.46 -15.29
CA THR A 430 22.45 27.61 -16.16
C THR A 430 21.36 27.74 -17.22
N TYR A 431 21.10 28.96 -17.67
CA TYR A 431 20.18 29.25 -18.78
C TYR A 431 20.82 30.20 -19.80
N ASP A 432 20.32 30.15 -21.04
CA ASP A 432 20.71 31.05 -22.12
C ASP A 432 19.84 32.32 -22.09
N GLU A 433 20.42 33.40 -21.56
CA GLU A 433 19.79 34.74 -21.52
C GLU A 433 19.27 35.19 -22.89
N THR A 434 19.91 34.77 -24.00
CA THR A 434 19.50 35.16 -25.34
C THR A 434 18.16 34.55 -25.77
N LEU A 435 17.74 33.48 -25.10
CA LEU A 435 16.44 32.82 -25.30
C LEU A 435 15.35 33.41 -24.40
N VAL A 436 15.70 34.21 -23.39
CA VAL A 436 14.75 34.82 -22.46
C VAL A 436 14.06 36.02 -23.12
N PRO A 437 12.73 35.98 -23.33
CA PRO A 437 12.02 37.07 -23.95
C PRO A 437 12.11 38.35 -23.11
N ALA A 438 12.50 39.46 -23.77
CA ALA A 438 12.58 40.79 -23.17
C ALA A 438 13.52 40.92 -21.95
N ALA A 439 14.46 39.98 -21.75
CA ALA A 439 15.32 39.93 -20.55
C ALA A 439 14.46 39.97 -19.27
N ASP A 440 13.47 39.06 -19.22
CA ASP A 440 12.55 38.89 -18.10
C ASP A 440 12.86 37.60 -17.33
N GLU A 441 14.06 37.54 -16.76
CA GLU A 441 14.60 36.34 -16.10
C GLU A 441 13.83 35.99 -14.82
N LEU A 442 13.13 36.96 -14.21
CA LEU A 442 12.29 36.75 -13.01
C LEU A 442 11.11 35.79 -13.27
N ASN A 443 10.76 35.59 -14.53
CA ASN A 443 9.71 34.69 -14.97
C ASN A 443 10.25 33.31 -15.39
N LEU A 444 11.52 33.01 -15.14
CA LEU A 444 12.06 31.65 -15.28
C LEU A 444 11.64 30.77 -14.11
N ARG A 445 11.35 29.51 -14.42
CA ARG A 445 11.02 28.47 -13.44
C ARG A 445 11.75 27.18 -13.80
N LEU A 446 12.13 26.44 -12.76
CA LEU A 446 12.54 25.05 -12.90
C LEU A 446 11.31 24.16 -12.90
N PHE A 447 11.29 23.25 -13.85
CA PHE A 447 10.25 22.23 -13.97
C PHE A 447 10.91 20.86 -13.91
N LEU A 448 10.35 19.99 -13.09
CA LEU A 448 10.72 18.59 -12.98
C LEU A 448 9.58 17.73 -13.51
N TYR A 449 9.88 16.71 -14.31
CA TYR A 449 8.89 15.74 -14.76
C TYR A 449 8.63 14.74 -13.65
N ASP A 450 7.38 14.67 -13.22
CA ASP A 450 6.88 13.69 -12.26
C ASP A 450 6.32 12.50 -13.04
N GLU A 451 6.99 11.36 -12.96
CA GLU A 451 6.63 10.17 -13.73
C GLU A 451 5.31 9.56 -13.25
N GLU A 452 5.04 9.60 -11.95
CA GLU A 452 3.80 9.08 -11.34
C GLU A 452 2.59 9.86 -11.84
N LEU A 453 2.70 11.19 -11.89
CA LEU A 453 1.64 12.06 -12.37
C LEU A 453 1.64 12.19 -13.90
N GLY A 454 2.70 11.74 -14.58
CA GLY A 454 2.90 11.86 -16.02
C GLY A 454 2.92 13.31 -16.52
N GLN A 455 3.38 14.26 -15.70
CA GLN A 455 3.36 15.70 -16.01
C GLN A 455 4.53 16.45 -15.38
N MET A 456 4.82 17.66 -15.89
CA MET A 456 5.81 18.54 -15.27
C MET A 456 5.22 19.25 -14.06
N VAL A 457 5.95 19.20 -12.96
CA VAL A 457 5.67 19.96 -11.74
C VAL A 457 6.66 21.13 -11.66
N MET A 458 6.15 22.31 -11.33
CA MET A 458 6.97 23.48 -11.08
C MET A 458 7.62 23.34 -9.70
N LEU A 459 8.94 23.47 -9.59
CA LEU A 459 9.61 23.47 -8.29
C LEU A 459 9.20 24.71 -7.49
N GLU A 460 8.95 24.51 -6.20
CA GLU A 460 8.59 25.61 -5.30
C GLU A 460 9.80 26.49 -4.99
N SER A 461 9.56 27.81 -4.94
CA SER A 461 10.56 28.82 -4.55
C SER A 461 11.84 28.89 -5.41
N PRO A 462 11.77 28.92 -6.75
CA PRO A 462 12.97 29.06 -7.55
C PRO A 462 13.55 30.47 -7.42
N SER A 463 14.87 30.54 -7.34
CA SER A 463 15.63 31.79 -7.22
C SER A 463 16.51 31.94 -8.46
N VAL A 464 16.48 33.11 -9.08
CA VAL A 464 17.26 33.41 -10.28
C VAL A 464 18.41 34.34 -9.92
N ASP A 465 19.64 33.92 -10.23
CA ASP A 465 20.84 34.73 -10.23
C ASP A 465 21.09 35.24 -11.67
N MET A 466 20.83 36.53 -11.87
CA MET A 466 20.99 37.20 -13.18
C MET A 466 22.45 37.55 -13.49
N GLU A 467 23.35 37.58 -12.50
CA GLU A 467 24.77 37.82 -12.77
C GLU A 467 25.48 36.53 -13.20
N ALA A 468 25.06 35.40 -12.62
CA ALA A 468 25.58 34.08 -12.93
C ALA A 468 24.83 33.35 -14.06
N ASN A 469 23.72 33.91 -14.56
CA ASN A 469 22.78 33.25 -15.48
C ASN A 469 22.37 31.85 -15.00
N GLN A 470 22.02 31.76 -13.72
CA GLN A 470 21.63 30.51 -13.05
C GLN A 470 20.26 30.64 -12.40
N ILE A 471 19.51 29.55 -12.41
CA ILE A 471 18.29 29.39 -11.62
C ILE A 471 18.49 28.23 -10.67
N ARG A 472 18.00 28.36 -9.44
CA ARG A 472 18.02 27.30 -8.43
C ARG A 472 16.66 26.97 -7.89
N GLY A 473 16.42 25.71 -7.52
CA GLY A 473 15.17 25.24 -6.94
C GLY A 473 15.40 23.98 -6.09
N GLY A 474 14.66 23.87 -5.00
CA GLY A 474 14.69 22.71 -4.12
C GLY A 474 13.72 21.62 -4.60
N THR A 475 14.10 20.36 -4.41
CA THR A 475 13.29 19.18 -4.74
C THR A 475 13.62 18.03 -3.80
N THR A 476 12.64 17.15 -3.56
CA THR A 476 12.79 15.88 -2.84
C THR A 476 12.81 14.68 -3.78
N GLN A 477 12.73 14.92 -5.09
CA GLN A 477 12.77 13.90 -6.13
C GLN A 477 13.69 14.37 -7.27
N LEU A 478 14.34 13.42 -7.93
CA LEU A 478 15.17 13.66 -9.11
C LEU A 478 14.49 13.06 -10.34
N GLY A 479 14.96 13.44 -11.52
CA GLY A 479 14.36 13.03 -12.78
C GLY A 479 14.63 14.06 -13.89
N PRO A 480 13.84 14.04 -14.96
CA PRO A 480 13.94 15.02 -16.04
C PRO A 480 13.66 16.44 -15.53
N ILE A 481 14.64 17.34 -15.63
CA ILE A 481 14.54 18.73 -15.17
C ILE A 481 14.99 19.71 -16.25
N GLY A 482 14.37 20.89 -16.29
CA GLY A 482 14.77 21.96 -17.19
C GLY A 482 14.23 23.33 -16.84
N VAL A 483 14.79 24.36 -17.48
CA VAL A 483 14.45 25.77 -17.25
C VAL A 483 13.50 26.26 -18.34
N LEU A 484 12.32 26.71 -17.93
CA LEU A 484 11.29 27.25 -18.82
C LEU A 484 10.90 28.68 -18.44
N TYR A 485 10.57 29.47 -19.46
CA TYR A 485 9.96 30.79 -19.32
C TYR A 485 8.45 30.67 -19.11
N LEU A 486 8.02 30.99 -17.89
CA LEU A 486 6.68 30.73 -17.38
C LEU A 486 5.55 31.34 -18.24
N PRO A 487 5.64 32.58 -18.75
CA PRO A 487 4.57 33.15 -19.57
C PRO A 487 4.31 32.42 -20.89
N ILE A 488 5.36 31.88 -21.53
CA ILE A 488 5.17 31.05 -22.75
C ILE A 488 4.58 29.70 -22.35
N TRP A 489 5.06 29.12 -21.26
CA TRP A 489 4.54 27.85 -20.76
C TRP A 489 3.04 27.93 -20.42
N LEU A 490 2.61 28.94 -19.65
CA LEU A 490 1.20 29.17 -19.29
C LEU A 490 0.30 29.43 -20.50
N ALA A 491 0.84 29.98 -21.59
CA ALA A 491 0.08 30.20 -22.81
C ALA A 491 -0.30 28.89 -23.52
N VAL A 492 0.48 27.83 -23.30
CA VAL A 492 0.26 26.49 -23.86
C VAL A 492 -0.41 25.55 -22.85
N ASN A 493 -0.13 25.74 -21.56
CA ASN A 493 -0.63 24.93 -20.43
C ASN A 493 -1.35 25.84 -19.41
N PRO A 494 -2.62 26.20 -19.65
CA PRO A 494 -3.35 27.16 -18.82
C PRO A 494 -4.04 26.55 -17.59
N GLN A 495 -3.92 25.23 -17.36
CA GLN A 495 -4.57 24.52 -16.26
C GLN A 495 -3.61 24.25 -15.11
#